data_AF-A0A5N5DD51-F1
#
_entry.id   AF-A0A5N5DD51-F1
#
_cell.length_a   1.000
_cell.length_b   1.000
_cell.length_c   1.000
_cell.angle_alpha   90.00
_cell.angle_beta   90.00
_cell.angle_gamma   90.00
#
_symmetry.space_group_name_H-M   'P 1'
#
loop_
_entity.id
_entity.type
_entity.pdbx_description
1 polymer ?
#
loop_
_entity_poly.entity_id
_entity_poly.type
_entity_poly.pdbx_seq_one_letter_code
_entity_poly.pdbx_strand_id
1 'polypeptide(L)'
;MHLPGFLLLATSWLPAPGNAGANQNVLAARTIESSSSSSASPPPPPSANSSSSSLCPPLTPSPLTIAQLTSSFPPPRAATTSAWDLAAVDAIKHALTLYAFAIDGRDWDGLDAVFAPGATADYGAPIGVLTGGRDQIKQTLPPYLTVFAATQHVLGTQVVSVCDDGGEEYEREFKRNAVSVTYFTAAHFKNGTEGKGLDEPVGMKDVMYAYGQYQDRWGVQEDGTWKIEHRNLVYMGPFVSDTSS
;
A
#
# COMPACT_ATOMS: atom_id res chain seq x y z
N MET A 1 -12.45 37.41 -10.51
CA MET A 1 -12.72 36.22 -9.68
C MET A 1 -11.43 35.83 -8.99
N HIS A 2 -11.36 35.99 -7.68
CA HIS A 2 -10.20 35.61 -6.86
C HIS A 2 -10.33 34.16 -6.41
N LEU A 3 -9.31 33.36 -6.66
CA LEU A 3 -9.11 32.05 -6.02
C LEU A 3 -8.22 32.24 -4.78
N PRO A 4 -8.48 31.56 -3.65
CA PRO A 4 -7.70 31.75 -2.44
C PRO A 4 -6.37 30.96 -2.52
N GLY A 5 -5.31 31.59 -2.00
CA GLY A 5 -3.96 31.01 -1.93
C GLY A 5 -3.87 29.86 -0.93
N PHE A 6 -3.19 28.79 -1.33
CA PHE A 6 -2.81 27.69 -0.46
C PHE A 6 -1.52 28.02 0.29
N LEU A 7 -1.65 28.14 1.61
CA LEU A 7 -0.53 28.32 2.55
C LEU A 7 -0.08 26.92 3.02
N LEU A 8 1.12 26.50 2.64
CA LEU A 8 1.78 25.31 3.17
C LEU A 8 2.39 25.64 4.54
N LEU A 9 1.90 25.02 5.61
CA LEU A 9 2.57 24.98 6.90
C LEU A 9 2.97 23.52 7.19
N ALA A 10 4.27 23.27 7.05
CA ALA A 10 4.91 22.07 7.55
C ALA A 10 5.45 22.35 8.96
N THR A 11 5.03 21.56 9.94
CA THR A 11 5.79 21.35 11.18
C THR A 11 5.64 19.92 11.66
N SER A 12 6.67 19.45 12.33
CA SER A 12 7.20 18.11 12.24
C SER A 12 7.63 17.62 13.65
N TRP A 13 7.79 16.29 13.80
CA TRP A 13 8.51 15.55 14.86
C TRP A 13 7.81 15.16 16.19
N LEU A 14 7.70 13.83 16.38
CA LEU A 14 7.88 13.03 17.62
C LEU A 14 9.27 12.32 17.49
N PRO A 15 9.96 11.77 18.52
CA PRO A 15 9.46 10.84 19.58
C PRO A 15 10.15 11.06 20.97
N ALA A 16 10.04 10.27 22.06
CA ALA A 16 10.06 8.82 22.27
C ALA A 16 9.72 8.45 23.76
N PRO A 17 9.69 7.14 24.13
CA PRO A 17 8.91 6.58 25.26
C PRO A 17 9.68 6.36 26.58
N GLY A 18 8.92 5.91 27.58
CA GLY A 18 9.27 5.76 28.99
C GLY A 18 10.16 4.57 29.37
N ASN A 19 10.53 4.60 30.66
CA ASN A 19 11.55 3.79 31.30
C ASN A 19 10.91 2.99 32.46
N ALA A 20 11.12 1.68 32.50
CA ALA A 20 10.92 0.78 33.65
C ALA A 20 11.72 -0.49 33.34
N GLY A 21 12.50 -1.13 34.20
CA GLY A 21 12.59 -1.14 35.66
C GLY A 21 13.05 -2.56 36.03
N ALA A 22 14.10 -2.68 36.82
CA ALA A 22 14.89 -3.88 37.08
C ALA A 22 14.24 -4.96 37.98
N ASN A 23 14.75 -6.21 37.92
CA ASN A 23 15.24 -7.06 39.03
C ASN A 23 15.27 -8.55 38.61
N GLN A 24 16.42 -9.23 38.54
CA GLN A 24 17.33 -9.77 39.57
C GLN A 24 17.10 -11.26 39.92
N ASN A 25 18.24 -11.96 39.97
CA ASN A 25 18.53 -13.39 40.12
C ASN A 25 17.95 -14.08 41.37
N VAL A 26 17.71 -15.39 41.26
CA VAL A 26 18.09 -16.37 42.31
C VAL A 26 18.58 -17.67 41.66
N LEU A 27 19.81 -18.06 41.99
CA LEU A 27 20.39 -19.39 41.81
C LEU A 27 19.88 -20.34 42.91
N ALA A 28 19.63 -21.62 42.58
CA ALA A 28 19.69 -22.71 43.55
C ALA A 28 20.19 -24.02 42.89
N ALA A 29 20.81 -24.85 43.71
CA ALA A 29 21.86 -25.80 43.37
C ALA A 29 21.39 -27.22 42.99
N ARG A 30 22.38 -27.98 42.50
CA ARG A 30 22.40 -29.36 42.00
C ARG A 30 21.82 -30.42 42.95
N THR A 31 21.28 -31.49 42.38
CA THR A 31 21.47 -32.87 42.87
C THR A 31 21.58 -33.82 41.68
N ILE A 32 22.56 -34.71 41.70
CA ILE A 32 22.82 -35.75 40.70
C ILE A 32 22.20 -37.04 41.22
N GLU A 33 21.29 -37.65 40.45
CA GLU A 33 20.88 -39.04 40.65
C GLU A 33 20.98 -39.81 39.34
N SER A 34 21.63 -40.97 39.42
CA SER A 34 21.78 -41.95 38.36
C SER A 34 20.65 -42.97 38.42
N SER A 35 19.96 -43.26 37.31
CA SER A 35 19.36 -44.58 37.10
C SER A 35 18.89 -44.83 35.65
N SER A 36 19.30 -46.01 35.18
CA SER A 36 18.67 -46.92 34.20
C SER A 36 18.09 -46.38 32.88
N SER A 37 18.78 -46.73 31.80
CA SER A 37 18.32 -46.73 30.41
C SER A 37 17.10 -47.63 30.20
N SER A 38 15.97 -47.03 29.81
CA SER A 38 14.88 -47.70 29.12
C SER A 38 14.57 -46.92 27.85
N SER A 39 14.72 -47.57 26.70
CA SER A 39 14.50 -46.98 25.37
C SER A 39 13.00 -46.81 25.12
N ALA A 40 12.46 -45.67 25.52
CA ALA A 40 11.16 -45.20 25.06
C ALA A 40 11.33 -44.45 23.73
N SER A 41 10.54 -44.81 22.72
CA SER A 41 10.45 -44.05 21.48
C SER A 41 10.11 -42.59 21.77
N PRO A 42 10.68 -41.62 21.02
CA PRO A 42 10.38 -40.22 21.25
C PRO A 42 8.87 -39.98 21.05
N PRO A 43 8.23 -39.14 21.88
CA PRO A 43 6.86 -38.73 21.62
C PRO A 43 6.79 -38.08 20.23
N PRO A 44 5.67 -38.25 19.49
CA PRO A 44 5.49 -37.50 18.26
C PRO A 44 5.67 -36.01 18.57
N PRO A 45 6.28 -35.23 17.67
CA PRO A 45 6.42 -33.79 17.87
C PRO A 45 5.03 -33.22 18.15
N PRO A 46 4.91 -32.22 19.05
CA PRO A 46 3.64 -31.57 19.28
C PRO A 46 3.10 -31.13 17.92
N SER A 47 1.89 -31.59 17.56
CA SER A 47 1.20 -31.14 16.37
C SER A 47 1.20 -29.62 16.42
N ALA A 48 1.97 -29.01 15.53
CA ALA A 48 1.97 -27.58 15.36
C ALA A 48 0.58 -27.22 14.82
N ASN A 49 -0.37 -26.99 15.72
CA ASN A 49 -1.54 -26.19 15.44
C ASN A 49 -1.04 -24.77 15.15
N SER A 50 -0.49 -24.60 13.95
CA SER A 50 -0.19 -23.30 13.36
C SER A 50 -1.25 -23.03 12.31
N SER A 51 -2.49 -22.94 12.76
CA SER A 51 -3.51 -22.18 12.03
C SER A 51 -3.18 -20.70 12.22
N SER A 52 -2.06 -20.22 11.65
CA SER A 52 -1.88 -18.79 11.43
C SER A 52 -2.84 -18.45 10.28
N SER A 53 -4.03 -17.98 10.63
CA SER A 53 -4.99 -17.49 9.66
C SER A 53 -4.31 -16.44 8.78
N SER A 54 -4.38 -16.66 7.47
CA SER A 54 -3.84 -15.85 6.37
C SER A 54 -4.62 -14.54 6.20
N LEU A 55 -4.85 -13.82 7.31
CA LEU A 55 -5.56 -12.56 7.31
C LEU A 55 -4.68 -11.46 6.73
N CYS A 56 -5.27 -10.62 5.88
CA CYS A 56 -4.58 -9.45 5.36
C CYS A 56 -4.13 -8.50 6.48
N PRO A 57 -2.96 -7.86 6.35
CA PRO A 57 -2.62 -6.65 7.08
C PRO A 57 -3.76 -5.63 7.05
N PRO A 58 -4.12 -5.02 8.20
CA PRO A 58 -5.22 -4.07 8.27
C PRO A 58 -4.78 -2.70 7.73
N LEU A 59 -4.89 -2.50 6.41
CA LEU A 59 -4.64 -1.20 5.76
C LEU A 59 -5.81 -0.21 5.90
N THR A 60 -6.90 -0.60 6.55
CA THR A 60 -8.12 0.19 6.69
C THR A 60 -8.62 0.15 8.14
N PRO A 61 -9.11 1.27 8.71
CA PRO A 61 -9.34 2.58 8.09
C PRO A 61 -8.10 3.50 8.07
N SER A 62 -6.95 3.04 8.57
CA SER A 62 -5.73 3.85 8.62
C SER A 62 -4.57 3.11 7.96
N PRO A 63 -3.68 3.82 7.25
CA PRO A 63 -2.53 3.21 6.62
C PRO A 63 -1.51 2.72 7.65
N LEU A 64 -0.69 1.76 7.24
CA LEU A 64 0.50 1.36 7.98
C LEU A 64 1.59 2.42 7.87
N THR A 65 2.33 2.62 8.95
CA THR A 65 3.56 3.43 8.93
C THR A 65 4.69 2.69 8.22
N ILE A 66 5.69 3.42 7.71
CA ILE A 66 6.89 2.82 7.09
C ILE A 66 7.55 1.78 8.00
N ALA A 67 7.63 2.05 9.31
CA ALA A 67 8.25 1.16 10.29
C ALA A 67 7.52 -0.19 10.44
N GLN A 68 6.23 -0.25 10.07
CA GLN A 68 5.41 -1.46 10.18
C GLN A 68 5.43 -2.31 8.90
N LEU A 69 5.92 -1.79 7.77
CA LEU A 69 5.79 -2.46 6.47
C LEU A 69 6.48 -3.83 6.47
N THR A 70 7.74 -3.92 6.89
CA THR A 70 8.51 -5.16 6.83
C THR A 70 7.91 -6.29 7.69
N SER A 71 7.35 -5.96 8.86
CA SER A 71 6.70 -6.96 9.72
C SER A 71 5.30 -7.34 9.25
N SER A 72 4.62 -6.44 8.53
CA SER A 72 3.26 -6.67 8.02
C SER A 72 3.26 -7.44 6.70
N PHE A 73 4.35 -7.41 5.95
CA PHE A 73 4.49 -8.11 4.67
C PHE A 73 5.62 -9.15 4.72
N PRO A 74 5.42 -10.27 5.45
CA PRO A 74 6.42 -11.34 5.48
C PRO A 74 6.59 -11.96 4.08
N PRO A 75 7.79 -12.49 3.75
CA PRO A 75 8.01 -13.16 2.47
C PRO A 75 7.02 -14.32 2.25
N PRO A 76 6.47 -14.48 1.03
CA PRO A 76 5.60 -15.61 0.74
C PRO A 76 6.36 -16.92 0.90
N ARG A 77 5.70 -17.93 1.48
CA ARG A 77 6.26 -19.27 1.63
C ARG A 77 5.92 -20.09 0.38
N ALA A 78 6.95 -20.51 -0.35
CA ALA A 78 6.78 -21.29 -1.58
C ALA A 78 5.93 -22.56 -1.39
N ALA A 79 6.03 -23.20 -0.22
CA ALA A 79 5.26 -24.41 0.10
C ALA A 79 3.74 -24.19 0.21
N THR A 80 3.28 -22.94 0.39
CA THR A 80 1.87 -22.60 0.60
C THR A 80 1.35 -21.57 -0.40
N THR A 81 2.16 -21.17 -1.38
CA THR A 81 1.76 -20.20 -2.42
C THR A 81 1.24 -20.98 -3.62
N SER A 82 -0.03 -20.79 -3.97
CA SER A 82 -0.66 -21.45 -5.12
C SER A 82 -0.35 -20.71 -6.43
N ALA A 83 -0.56 -21.39 -7.57
CA ALA A 83 -0.46 -20.76 -8.89
C ALA A 83 -1.45 -19.61 -9.06
N TRP A 84 -2.64 -19.72 -8.44
CA TRP A 84 -3.63 -18.65 -8.44
C TRP A 84 -3.14 -17.43 -7.68
N ASP A 85 -2.47 -17.60 -6.54
CA ASP A 85 -1.93 -16.47 -5.76
C ASP A 85 -0.89 -15.70 -6.59
N LEU A 86 -0.07 -16.40 -7.37
CA LEU A 86 0.90 -15.77 -8.28
C LEU A 86 0.20 -15.01 -9.42
N ALA A 87 -0.84 -15.58 -10.01
CA ALA A 87 -1.64 -14.91 -11.04
C ALA A 87 -2.38 -13.68 -10.50
N ALA A 88 -2.90 -13.76 -9.27
CA ALA A 88 -3.53 -12.64 -8.57
C ALA A 88 -2.53 -11.51 -8.30
N VAL A 89 -1.31 -11.85 -7.83
CA VAL A 89 -0.24 -10.86 -7.65
C VAL A 89 0.06 -10.14 -8.97
N ASP A 90 0.23 -10.87 -10.08
CA ASP A 90 0.51 -10.27 -11.39
C ASP A 90 -0.65 -9.38 -11.88
N ALA A 91 -1.89 -9.84 -11.75
CA ALA A 91 -3.08 -9.09 -12.12
C ALA A 91 -3.21 -7.77 -11.32
N ILE A 92 -2.92 -7.79 -10.02
CA ILE A 92 -2.92 -6.59 -9.16
C ILE A 92 -1.84 -5.60 -9.60
N LYS A 93 -0.63 -6.09 -9.91
CA LYS A 93 0.47 -5.24 -10.42
C LYS A 93 0.13 -4.61 -11.77
N HIS A 94 -0.56 -5.37 -12.62
CA HIS A 94 -1.09 -4.87 -13.89
C HIS A 94 -2.12 -3.76 -13.65
N ALA A 95 -3.09 -3.95 -12.76
CA ALA A 95 -4.09 -2.93 -12.42
C ALA A 95 -3.45 -1.64 -11.86
N LEU A 96 -2.39 -1.77 -11.05
CA LEU A 96 -1.60 -0.62 -10.58
C LEU A 96 -0.90 0.13 -11.71
N THR A 97 -0.42 -0.59 -12.73
CA THR A 97 0.15 0.02 -13.94
C THR A 97 -0.93 0.79 -14.73
N LEU A 98 -2.12 0.19 -14.89
CA LEU A 98 -3.26 0.84 -15.54
C LEU A 98 -3.71 2.10 -14.80
N TYR A 99 -3.64 2.11 -13.47
CA TYR A 99 -3.91 3.33 -12.70
C TYR A 99 -2.97 4.47 -13.11
N ALA A 100 -1.66 4.24 -13.17
CA ALA A 100 -0.70 5.27 -13.58
C ALA A 100 -1.01 5.79 -15.00
N PHE A 101 -1.27 4.88 -15.95
CA PHE A 101 -1.64 5.26 -17.31
C PHE A 101 -2.94 6.05 -17.38
N ALA A 102 -3.96 5.67 -16.60
CA ALA A 102 -5.24 6.37 -16.55
C ALA A 102 -5.08 7.80 -16.02
N ILE A 103 -4.32 7.99 -14.93
CA ILE A 103 -4.05 9.31 -14.37
C ILE A 103 -3.22 10.16 -15.35
N ASP A 104 -2.10 9.63 -15.85
CA ASP A 104 -1.17 10.37 -16.71
C ASP A 104 -1.76 10.69 -18.09
N GLY A 105 -2.56 9.77 -18.64
CA GLY A 105 -3.30 9.94 -19.88
C GLY A 105 -4.61 10.72 -19.73
N ARG A 106 -5.02 11.05 -18.50
CA ARG A 106 -6.34 11.63 -18.18
C ARG A 106 -7.52 10.79 -18.68
N ASP A 107 -7.33 9.48 -18.75
CA ASP A 107 -8.37 8.51 -19.08
C ASP A 107 -9.15 8.15 -17.81
N TRP A 108 -10.09 9.03 -17.45
CA TRP A 108 -10.91 8.85 -16.24
C TRP A 108 -11.83 7.63 -16.33
N ASP A 109 -12.24 7.24 -17.53
CA ASP A 109 -13.03 6.02 -17.73
C ASP A 109 -12.18 4.76 -17.56
N GLY A 110 -10.87 4.82 -17.86
CA GLY A 110 -9.90 3.78 -17.54
C GLY A 110 -9.84 3.43 -16.04
N LEU A 111 -10.25 4.33 -15.14
CA LEU A 111 -10.35 4.04 -13.71
C LEU A 111 -11.41 2.98 -13.38
N ASP A 112 -12.32 2.67 -14.31
CA ASP A 112 -13.31 1.59 -14.17
C ASP A 112 -12.66 0.20 -14.14
N ALA A 113 -11.48 0.05 -14.76
CA ALA A 113 -10.69 -1.18 -14.72
C ALA A 113 -9.89 -1.34 -13.41
N VAL A 114 -9.72 -0.26 -12.65
CA VAL A 114 -8.84 -0.21 -11.47
C VAL A 114 -9.62 -0.25 -10.17
N PHE A 115 -10.68 0.55 -10.06
CA PHE A 115 -11.45 0.72 -8.83
C PHE A 115 -12.77 -0.05 -8.88
N ALA A 116 -13.11 -0.69 -7.76
CA ALA A 116 -14.42 -1.30 -7.58
C ALA A 116 -15.50 -0.21 -7.56
N PRO A 117 -16.77 -0.49 -7.94
CA PRO A 117 -17.82 0.53 -7.95
C PRO A 117 -17.99 1.26 -6.60
N GLY A 118 -17.93 0.51 -5.50
CA GLY A 118 -18.00 1.04 -4.13
C GLY A 118 -16.67 1.49 -3.54
N ALA A 119 -15.63 1.70 -4.35
CA ALA A 119 -14.30 2.02 -3.85
C ALA A 119 -14.28 3.31 -3.02
N THR A 120 -13.46 3.31 -1.98
CA THR A 120 -13.18 4.49 -1.16
C THR A 120 -11.71 4.88 -1.25
N ALA A 121 -11.38 6.12 -0.92
CA ALA A 121 -9.99 6.55 -0.91
C ALA A 121 -9.75 7.63 0.15
N ASP A 122 -8.60 7.59 0.81
CA ASP A 122 -8.05 8.73 1.54
C ASP A 122 -6.82 9.25 0.78
N TYR A 123 -6.97 10.43 0.17
CA TYR A 123 -5.90 11.08 -0.58
C TYR A 123 -5.11 12.09 0.26
N GLY A 124 -5.46 12.25 1.54
CA GLY A 124 -4.94 13.30 2.41
C GLY A 124 -5.28 14.71 1.92
N ALA A 125 -4.93 15.73 2.71
CA ALA A 125 -5.11 17.11 2.28
C ALA A 125 -4.26 17.40 1.02
N PRO A 126 -4.80 18.14 0.03
CA PRO A 126 -6.06 18.90 0.05
C PRO A 126 -7.30 18.16 -0.47
N ILE A 127 -7.20 16.90 -0.90
CA ILE A 127 -8.32 16.14 -1.49
C ILE A 127 -9.23 15.56 -0.39
N GLY A 128 -8.63 14.96 0.63
CA GLY A 128 -9.31 14.34 1.76
C GLY A 128 -9.85 12.93 1.46
N VAL A 129 -10.86 12.55 2.22
CA VAL A 129 -11.48 11.22 2.18
C VAL A 129 -12.68 11.20 1.23
N LEU A 130 -12.69 10.24 0.33
CA LEU A 130 -13.72 9.99 -0.68
C LEU A 130 -14.44 8.68 -0.35
N THR A 131 -15.74 8.74 -0.08
CA THR A 131 -16.58 7.61 0.33
C THR A 131 -17.72 7.30 -0.63
N GLY A 132 -17.91 8.13 -1.66
CA GLY A 132 -18.97 8.06 -2.66
C GLY A 132 -18.70 7.13 -3.83
N GLY A 133 -17.84 6.11 -3.64
CA GLY A 133 -17.52 5.16 -4.69
C GLY A 133 -16.50 5.67 -5.71
N ARG A 134 -16.22 4.83 -6.71
CA ARG A 134 -15.34 5.14 -7.84
C ARG A 134 -15.76 6.41 -8.59
N ASP A 135 -17.05 6.66 -8.73
CA ASP A 135 -17.53 7.83 -9.48
C ASP A 135 -17.14 9.14 -8.79
N GLN A 136 -17.12 9.19 -7.45
CA GLN A 136 -16.60 10.34 -6.72
C GLN A 136 -15.09 10.52 -6.99
N ILE A 137 -14.32 9.43 -7.06
CA ILE A 137 -12.88 9.48 -7.40
C ILE A 137 -12.70 10.09 -8.80
N LYS A 138 -13.44 9.59 -9.80
CA LYS A 138 -13.40 10.08 -11.19
C LYS A 138 -13.76 11.57 -11.31
N GLN A 139 -14.67 12.06 -10.48
CA GLN A 139 -15.07 13.48 -10.47
C GLN A 139 -14.08 14.37 -9.70
N THR A 140 -13.43 13.82 -8.67
CA THR A 140 -12.61 14.60 -7.73
C THR A 140 -11.19 14.82 -8.23
N LEU A 141 -10.57 13.82 -8.86
CA LEU A 141 -9.17 13.93 -9.31
C LEU A 141 -8.92 14.94 -10.43
N PRO A 142 -9.75 15.04 -11.49
CA PRO A 142 -9.43 15.87 -12.67
C PRO A 142 -9.18 17.36 -12.35
N PRO A 143 -9.99 18.03 -11.51
CA PRO A 143 -9.74 19.44 -11.15
C PRO A 143 -8.35 19.71 -10.53
N TYR A 144 -7.77 18.76 -9.79
CA TYR A 144 -6.43 18.93 -9.21
C TYR A 144 -5.31 18.82 -10.24
N LEU A 145 -5.60 18.24 -11.41
CA LEU A 145 -4.62 17.98 -12.46
C LEU A 145 -4.64 19.02 -13.59
N THR A 146 -5.60 19.97 -13.59
CA THR A 146 -5.70 21.01 -14.64
C THR A 146 -4.57 22.04 -14.60
N VAL A 147 -3.83 22.13 -13.50
CA VAL A 147 -2.68 23.04 -13.35
C VAL A 147 -1.38 22.48 -13.94
N PHE A 148 -1.41 21.23 -14.38
CA PHE A 148 -0.27 20.52 -14.97
C PHE A 148 -0.54 20.24 -16.45
N ALA A 149 0.45 20.49 -17.29
CA ALA A 149 0.48 20.12 -18.70
C ALA A 149 0.44 18.59 -18.86
N ALA A 150 1.21 17.89 -18.03
CA ALA A 150 1.37 16.45 -18.04
C ALA A 150 1.76 15.96 -16.64
N THR A 151 1.53 14.68 -16.38
CA THR A 151 2.05 13.97 -15.21
C THR A 151 2.73 12.69 -15.64
N GLN A 152 3.63 12.20 -14.79
CA GLN A 152 4.22 10.87 -14.91
C GLN A 152 4.28 10.25 -13.51
N HIS A 153 3.59 9.13 -13.31
CA HIS A 153 3.65 8.34 -12.09
C HIS A 153 4.52 7.10 -12.32
N VAL A 154 5.71 7.10 -11.72
CA VAL A 154 6.59 5.93 -11.70
C VAL A 154 6.30 5.13 -10.44
N LEU A 155 5.75 3.93 -10.62
CA LEU A 155 5.49 2.99 -9.55
C LEU A 155 6.69 2.05 -9.38
N GLY A 156 7.24 2.02 -8.17
CA GLY A 156 8.48 1.31 -7.83
C GLY A 156 8.26 0.24 -6.77
N THR A 157 9.13 0.22 -5.75
CA THR A 157 9.08 -0.70 -4.59
C THR A 157 7.66 -1.12 -4.25
N GLN A 158 7.39 -2.42 -4.41
CA GLN A 158 6.03 -2.93 -4.38
C GLN A 158 5.95 -4.30 -3.73
N VAL A 159 4.92 -4.48 -2.92
CA VAL A 159 4.54 -5.76 -2.32
C VAL A 159 3.03 -5.96 -2.46
N VAL A 160 2.63 -7.19 -2.74
CA VAL A 160 1.23 -7.63 -2.78
C VAL A 160 1.14 -8.90 -1.94
N SER A 161 0.19 -8.92 -1.01
CA SER A 161 -0.16 -10.10 -0.21
C SER A 161 -1.58 -10.50 -0.53
N VAL A 162 -1.75 -11.69 -1.08
CA VAL A 162 -3.04 -12.35 -1.27
C VAL A 162 -3.39 -13.08 0.01
N CYS A 163 -4.63 -12.91 0.45
CA CYS A 163 -5.08 -13.34 1.76
C CYS A 163 -6.30 -14.25 1.63
N ASP A 164 -6.46 -15.18 2.56
CA ASP A 164 -7.73 -15.86 2.73
C ASP A 164 -8.55 -15.10 3.78
N ASP A 165 -9.82 -14.94 3.51
CA ASP A 165 -10.80 -14.35 4.43
C ASP A 165 -11.32 -15.38 5.46
N GLY A 166 -10.80 -16.61 5.45
CA GLY A 166 -11.16 -17.66 6.40
C GLY A 166 -12.50 -18.36 6.11
N GLY A 167 -13.10 -18.16 4.93
CA GLY A 167 -14.33 -18.85 4.52
C GLY A 167 -14.18 -20.38 4.42
N GLU A 168 -15.30 -21.12 4.31
CA GLU A 168 -15.27 -22.55 3.99
C GLU A 168 -14.75 -22.78 2.57
N GLU A 169 -14.11 -23.94 2.31
CA GLU A 169 -13.41 -24.24 1.04
C GLU A 169 -14.24 -23.96 -0.22
N TYR A 170 -15.56 -24.19 -0.15
CA TYR A 170 -16.50 -23.97 -1.25
C TYR A 170 -16.88 -22.49 -1.48
N GLU A 171 -16.79 -21.63 -0.46
CA GLU A 171 -17.05 -20.19 -0.60
C GLU A 171 -15.78 -19.38 -0.94
N ARG A 172 -14.58 -19.99 -0.80
CA ARG A 172 -13.29 -19.32 -0.97
C ARG A 172 -12.98 -18.91 -2.42
N GLU A 173 -13.57 -19.55 -3.42
CA GLU A 173 -13.23 -19.26 -4.83
C GLU A 173 -13.55 -17.80 -5.21
N PHE A 174 -14.54 -17.19 -4.57
CA PHE A 174 -15.02 -15.83 -4.91
C PHE A 174 -14.85 -14.77 -3.81
N LYS A 175 -14.39 -15.12 -2.59
CA LYS A 175 -14.29 -14.16 -1.46
C LYS A 175 -12.86 -13.81 -1.04
N ARG A 176 -11.90 -13.96 -1.94
CA ARG A 176 -10.50 -13.62 -1.63
C ARG A 176 -10.26 -12.11 -1.68
N ASN A 177 -9.37 -11.68 -0.79
CA ASN A 177 -8.95 -10.29 -0.69
C ASN A 177 -7.43 -10.23 -0.83
N ALA A 178 -6.91 -9.06 -1.17
CA ALA A 178 -5.48 -8.82 -1.15
C ALA A 178 -5.18 -7.42 -0.62
N VAL A 179 -3.95 -7.20 -0.21
CA VAL A 179 -3.44 -5.88 0.13
C VAL A 179 -2.12 -5.62 -0.60
N SER A 180 -1.86 -4.37 -0.93
CA SER A 180 -0.59 -3.98 -1.53
C SER A 180 -0.06 -2.68 -0.96
N VAL A 181 1.26 -2.54 -0.98
CA VAL A 181 1.94 -1.25 -0.80
C VAL A 181 2.82 -1.03 -2.02
N THR A 182 2.65 0.11 -2.68
CA THR A 182 3.42 0.51 -3.87
C THR A 182 3.95 1.91 -3.69
N TYR A 183 5.27 2.08 -3.78
CA TYR A 183 5.88 3.40 -3.74
C TYR A 183 5.71 4.08 -5.09
N PHE A 184 5.50 5.39 -5.08
CA PHE A 184 5.49 6.19 -6.28
C PHE A 184 6.42 7.39 -6.16
N THR A 185 7.00 7.74 -7.31
CA THR A 185 7.49 9.08 -7.59
C THR A 185 6.61 9.64 -8.69
N ALA A 186 6.04 10.82 -8.48
CA ALA A 186 5.20 11.48 -9.48
C ALA A 186 5.82 12.82 -9.88
N ALA A 187 6.12 12.97 -11.17
CA ALA A 187 6.51 14.25 -11.77
C ALA A 187 5.28 14.93 -12.36
N HIS A 188 5.03 16.17 -11.97
CA HIS A 188 3.93 17.00 -12.48
C HIS A 188 4.52 18.21 -13.18
N PHE A 189 4.35 18.28 -14.50
CA PHE A 189 4.87 19.36 -15.34
C PHE A 189 3.83 20.48 -15.40
N LYS A 190 4.17 21.70 -14.97
CA LYS A 190 3.21 22.82 -14.91
C LYS A 190 2.74 23.24 -16.30
N ASN A 191 1.56 23.86 -16.40
CA ASN A 191 1.12 24.47 -17.65
C ASN A 191 2.17 25.47 -18.19
N GLY A 192 2.27 25.58 -19.52
CA GLY A 192 3.33 26.32 -20.21
C GLY A 192 4.57 25.47 -20.53
N THR A 193 4.54 24.17 -20.21
CA THR A 193 5.58 23.20 -20.57
C THR A 193 5.17 22.30 -21.73
N GLU A 194 3.93 22.42 -22.22
CA GLU A 194 3.41 21.65 -23.35
C GLU A 194 4.26 21.87 -24.61
N GLY A 195 4.54 20.80 -25.34
CA GLY A 195 5.27 20.86 -26.61
C GLY A 195 6.77 21.12 -26.49
N LYS A 196 7.28 21.39 -25.28
CA LYS A 196 8.72 21.54 -25.03
C LYS A 196 9.43 20.20 -25.18
N GLY A 197 10.44 20.17 -26.04
CA GLY A 197 11.20 18.97 -26.40
C GLY A 197 12.65 19.00 -25.90
N LEU A 198 13.48 18.15 -26.49
CA LEU A 198 14.90 18.02 -26.13
C LEU A 198 15.69 19.33 -26.30
N ASP A 199 15.30 20.16 -27.28
CA ASP A 199 15.98 21.42 -27.60
C ASP A 199 15.49 22.61 -26.74
N GLU A 200 14.39 22.44 -26.00
CA GLU A 200 13.80 23.46 -25.12
C GLU A 200 13.51 22.87 -23.73
N PRO A 201 14.53 22.50 -22.95
CA PRO A 201 14.33 21.81 -21.68
C PRO A 201 13.55 22.66 -20.67
N VAL A 202 12.72 21.98 -19.89
CA VAL A 202 11.94 22.58 -18.80
C VAL A 202 12.83 22.74 -17.56
N GLY A 203 12.79 23.91 -16.92
CA GLY A 203 13.51 24.15 -15.68
C GLY A 203 12.86 23.44 -14.50
N MET A 204 13.64 23.09 -13.47
CA MET A 204 13.14 22.38 -12.28
C MET A 204 12.06 23.16 -11.51
N LYS A 205 11.97 24.48 -11.68
CA LYS A 205 10.91 25.31 -11.09
C LYS A 205 9.53 25.07 -11.71
N ASP A 206 9.50 24.49 -12.91
CA ASP A 206 8.29 24.22 -13.68
C ASP A 206 7.86 22.74 -13.54
N VAL A 207 8.53 21.97 -12.67
CA VAL A 207 8.21 20.58 -12.36
C VAL A 207 8.01 20.42 -10.85
N MET A 208 6.89 19.82 -10.44
CA MET A 208 6.63 19.45 -9.06
C MET A 208 6.74 17.93 -8.89
N TYR A 209 7.60 17.50 -7.97
CA TYR A 209 7.75 16.10 -7.60
C TYR A 209 6.98 15.77 -6.32
N ALA A 210 6.31 14.63 -6.33
CA ALA A 210 5.70 14.02 -5.15
C ALA A 210 6.27 12.62 -4.91
N TYR A 211 6.41 12.26 -3.64
CA TYR A 211 6.89 10.94 -3.21
C TYR A 211 5.89 10.38 -2.23
N GLY A 212 5.46 9.14 -2.44
CA GLY A 212 4.45 8.55 -1.59
C GLY A 212 4.27 7.06 -1.78
N GLN A 213 3.22 6.55 -1.14
CA GLN A 213 2.78 5.17 -1.21
C GLN A 213 1.30 5.13 -1.54
N TYR A 214 0.91 4.20 -2.40
CA TYR A 214 -0.44 3.68 -2.43
C TYR A 214 -0.48 2.45 -1.54
N GLN A 215 -1.31 2.49 -0.50
CA GLN A 215 -1.63 1.34 0.34
C GLN A 215 -3.07 0.94 0.05
N ASP A 216 -3.23 -0.17 -0.67
CA ASP A 216 -4.49 -0.54 -1.30
C ASP A 216 -5.03 -1.85 -0.72
N ARG A 217 -6.35 -1.89 -0.49
CA ARG A 217 -7.13 -3.10 -0.29
C ARG A 217 -7.81 -3.48 -1.61
N TRP A 218 -7.76 -4.76 -1.94
CA TRP A 218 -8.25 -5.32 -3.18
C TRP A 218 -9.30 -6.39 -2.92
N GLY A 219 -10.32 -6.41 -3.77
CA GLY A 219 -11.32 -7.47 -3.86
C GLY A 219 -11.36 -8.05 -5.27
N VAL A 220 -11.53 -9.37 -5.35
CA VAL A 220 -11.85 -10.03 -6.61
C VAL A 220 -13.32 -9.78 -6.95
N GLN A 221 -13.60 -9.40 -8.19
CA GLN A 221 -14.96 -9.16 -8.68
C GLN A 221 -15.58 -10.47 -9.21
N GLU A 222 -16.88 -10.48 -9.49
CA GLU A 222 -17.60 -11.66 -10.02
C GLU A 222 -17.01 -12.20 -11.33
N ASP A 223 -16.43 -11.33 -12.15
CA ASP A 223 -15.76 -11.66 -13.42
C ASP A 223 -14.31 -12.13 -13.24
N GLY A 224 -13.83 -12.25 -12.00
CA GLY A 224 -12.47 -12.65 -11.66
C GLY A 224 -11.43 -11.52 -11.73
N THR A 225 -11.82 -10.29 -12.06
CA THR A 225 -10.89 -9.15 -12.07
C THR A 225 -10.57 -8.68 -10.65
N TRP A 226 -9.35 -8.19 -10.43
CA TRP A 226 -8.96 -7.58 -9.16
C TRP A 226 -9.13 -6.07 -9.23
N LYS A 227 -9.84 -5.51 -8.25
CA LYS A 227 -10.05 -4.06 -8.17
C LYS A 227 -9.80 -3.52 -6.78
N ILE A 228 -9.35 -2.26 -6.73
CA ILE A 228 -9.15 -1.53 -5.49
C ILE A 228 -10.50 -1.23 -4.87
N GLU A 229 -10.70 -1.67 -3.63
CA GLU A 229 -11.86 -1.35 -2.80
C GLU A 229 -11.57 -0.17 -1.88
N HIS A 230 -10.32 -0.03 -1.45
CA HIS A 230 -9.88 1.10 -0.66
C HIS A 230 -8.43 1.47 -0.98
N ARG A 231 -8.14 2.77 -1.06
CA ARG A 231 -6.80 3.30 -1.21
C ARG A 231 -6.48 4.31 -0.12
N ASN A 232 -5.32 4.17 0.51
CA ASN A 232 -4.66 5.29 1.19
C ASN A 232 -3.51 5.81 0.34
N LEU A 233 -3.46 7.12 0.12
CA LEU A 233 -2.27 7.82 -0.34
C LEU A 233 -1.48 8.32 0.87
N VAL A 234 -0.28 7.77 1.06
CA VAL A 234 0.62 8.15 2.16
C VAL A 234 1.83 8.89 1.59
N TYR A 235 1.88 10.21 1.76
CA TYR A 235 3.06 10.98 1.36
C TYR A 235 4.28 10.59 2.20
N MET A 236 5.42 10.40 1.53
CA MET A 236 6.70 10.05 2.15
C MET A 236 7.60 11.28 2.37
N GLY A 237 7.06 12.48 2.15
CA GLY A 237 7.75 13.75 2.28
C GLY A 237 6.91 14.90 1.72
N PRO A 238 7.42 16.14 1.77
CA PRO A 238 6.77 17.27 1.12
C PRO A 238 6.85 17.16 -0.41
N PHE A 239 6.00 17.92 -1.09
CA PHE A 239 6.20 18.20 -2.51
C PHE A 239 7.51 18.96 -2.73
N VAL A 240 8.24 18.63 -3.80
CA VAL A 240 9.54 19.20 -4.13
C VAL A 240 9.47 19.91 -5.48
N SER A 241 9.84 21.18 -5.52
CA SER A 241 9.98 22.00 -6.73
C SER A 241 11.07 23.03 -6.44
N ASP A 242 11.79 23.48 -7.47
CA ASP A 242 12.59 24.69 -7.32
C ASP A 242 11.65 25.90 -7.19
N THR A 243 11.90 26.75 -6.19
CA THR A 243 11.11 27.96 -5.91
C THR A 243 11.93 29.23 -6.10
N SER A 244 13.18 29.12 -6.56
CA SER A 244 13.98 30.28 -6.88
C SER A 244 13.41 31.02 -8.10
N SER A 245 13.30 32.33 -7.96
CA SER A 245 12.78 33.27 -8.96
C SER A 245 13.90 33.76 -9.88
#